data_AF-A0A0F9MEF9-F1
#
_entry.id   AF-A0A0F9MEF9-F1
#
_cell.length_a   1.000
_cell.length_b   1.000
_cell.length_c   1.000
_cell.angle_alpha   90.00
_cell.angle_beta   90.00
_cell.angle_gamma   90.00
#
_symmetry.space_group_name_H-M   'P 1'
#
loop_
_entity.id
_entity.type
_entity.pdbx_description
1 polymer ?
#
loop_
_entity_poly.entity_id
_entity_poly.type
_entity_poly.pdbx_seq_one_letter_code
_entity_poly.pdbx_strand_id
1 'polypeptide(L)' 'MYMGKNIRIGLENTLYYRRIEVVQNNLKLVKRMVRRAKEFGREPATVEEIREIFNFILYLSF' A
#
# COMPACT_ATOMS: atom_id res chain seq x y z
N MET A 1 -0.43 -10.16 -2.67
CA MET A 1 0.72 -10.56 -1.84
C MET A 1 0.94 -12.07 -1.82
N TYR A 2 -0.04 -12.88 -1.40
CA TYR A 2 0.09 -14.35 -1.34
C TYR A 2 0.45 -14.98 -2.69
N MET A 3 -0.27 -14.62 -3.76
CA MET A 3 0.01 -15.07 -5.14
C MET A 3 1.16 -14.30 -5.82
N GLY A 4 2.10 -13.73 -5.07
CA GLY A 4 3.21 -12.96 -5.64
C GLY A 4 2.89 -11.52 -6.08
N LYS A 5 1.62 -11.17 -6.31
CA LYS A 5 1.19 -9.85 -6.85
C LYS A 5 1.23 -8.67 -5.84
N ASN A 6 1.27 -7.45 -6.39
CA ASN A 6 1.14 -6.16 -5.68
C ASN A 6 -0.30 -5.92 -5.19
N ILE A 7 -0.48 -4.91 -4.33
CA ILE A 7 -1.78 -4.55 -3.75
C ILE A 7 -2.01 -3.05 -3.83
N ARG A 8 -3.29 -2.65 -3.91
CA ARG A 8 -3.76 -1.26 -3.80
C ARG A 8 -4.68 -1.16 -2.58
N ILE A 9 -4.56 -0.07 -1.84
CA ILE A 9 -5.43 0.20 -0.69
C ILE A 9 -5.59 1.71 -0.49
N GLY A 10 -6.78 2.12 -0.04
CA GLY A 10 -7.08 3.49 0.33
C GLY A 10 -8.57 3.66 0.65
N LEU A 11 -8.91 4.86 1.12
CA LEU A 11 -10.29 5.30 1.35
C LEU A 11 -11.14 5.22 0.08
N GLU A 12 -10.52 5.33 -1.10
CA GLU A 12 -11.20 5.11 -2.39
C GLU A 12 -11.76 3.69 -2.56
N ASN A 13 -11.17 2.70 -1.88
CA ASN A 13 -11.56 1.30 -2.01
C ASN A 13 -12.43 0.86 -0.84
N THR A 14 -12.22 1.44 0.33
CA THR A 14 -13.00 1.08 1.52
C THR A 14 -13.03 2.19 2.55
N LEU A 15 -14.20 2.41 3.14
CA LEU A 15 -14.39 3.31 4.27
C LEU A 15 -14.23 2.60 5.63
N TYR A 16 -14.06 1.28 5.65
CA TYR A 16 -14.11 0.50 6.89
C TYR A 16 -12.77 -0.20 7.18
N TYR A 17 -12.30 -0.06 8.42
CA TYR A 17 -11.17 -0.83 8.92
C TYR A 17 -11.63 -2.26 9.28
N ARG A 18 -12.73 -2.42 9.98
CA ARG A 18 -13.37 -3.72 10.25
C ARG A 18 -14.88 -3.50 10.28
N ARG A 19 -15.64 -4.59 10.46
CA ARG A 19 -17.09 -4.51 10.59
C ARG A 19 -17.46 -3.43 11.63
N ILE A 20 -18.22 -2.43 11.19
CA ILE A 20 -18.73 -1.30 12.00
C ILE A 20 -17.65 -0.28 12.45
N GLU A 21 -16.39 -0.38 12.00
CA GLU A 21 -15.36 0.63 12.30
C GLU A 21 -14.96 1.41 11.05
N VAL A 22 -15.41 2.66 10.96
CA VAL A 22 -15.01 3.59 9.88
C VAL A 22 -13.57 4.05 10.09
N VAL A 23 -12.81 4.08 9.00
CA VAL A 23 -11.41 4.51 9.02
C VAL A 23 -11.31 6.02 8.77
N GLN A 24 -10.52 6.71 9.61
CA GLN A 24 -10.42 8.18 9.58
C GLN A 24 -9.39 8.69 8.55
N ASN A 25 -8.43 7.85 8.15
CA ASN A 25 -7.38 8.21 7.21
C ASN A 25 -6.80 6.99 6.49
N ASN A 26 -6.13 7.24 5.36
CA ASN A 26 -5.44 6.22 4.59
C ASN A 26 -4.32 5.51 5.38
N LEU A 27 -3.64 6.22 6.29
CA LEU A 27 -2.49 5.70 7.02
C LEU A 27 -2.83 4.41 7.79
N LYS A 28 -4.02 4.33 8.39
CA LYS A 28 -4.44 3.13 9.14
C LYS A 28 -4.65 1.90 8.23
N LEU A 29 -5.14 2.11 7.00
CA LEU A 29 -5.26 1.04 6.00
C LEU A 29 -3.88 0.59 5.49
N VAL A 30 -3.01 1.55 5.16
CA VAL A 30 -1.65 1.30 4.69
C VAL A 30 -0.84 0.54 5.74
N LYS A 31 -0.84 0.98 7.01
CA LYS A 31 -0.13 0.30 8.10
C LYS A 31 -0.53 -1.17 8.27
N ARG A 32 -1.83 -1.47 8.10
CA ARG A 32 -2.30 -2.87 8.13
C ARG A 32 -1.70 -3.69 7.00
N MET A 33 -1.68 -3.14 5.78
CA MET A 33 -1.12 -3.83 4.62
C MET A 33 0.39 -4.01 4.75
N VAL A 34 1.12 -3.01 5.26
CA VAL A 34 2.56 -3.11 5.57
C VAL A 34 2.82 -4.23 6.58
N ARG A 35 2.04 -4.32 7.66
CA ARG A 35 2.18 -5.42 8.62
C ARG A 35 1.97 -6.78 7.95
N ARG A 36 0.93 -6.92 7.13
CA ARG A 36 0.67 -8.16 6.38
C ARG A 36 1.76 -8.50 5.37
N ALA A 37 2.37 -7.51 4.75
CA ALA A 37 3.53 -7.72 3.88
C ALA A 37 4.64 -8.46 4.64
N LYS A 38 4.99 -7.94 5.81
CA LYS A 38 6.03 -8.49 6.69
C LYS A 38 5.66 -9.89 7.20
N GLU A 39 4.41 -10.13 7.55
CA GLU A 39 3.89 -11.45 7.93
C GLU A 39 4.09 -12.49 6.80
N PHE A 40 4.08 -12.06 5.53
CA PHE A 40 4.39 -12.91 4.37
C PHE A 40 5.89 -12.91 3.97
N GLY A 41 6.78 -12.36 4.80
CA GLY A 41 8.22 -12.26 4.51
C GLY A 41 8.56 -11.27 3.40
N ARG A 42 7.75 -10.23 3.19
CA ARG A 42 7.95 -9.21 2.15
C ARG A 42 8.04 -7.82 2.77
N GLU A 43 8.88 -6.97 2.18
CA GLU A 43 8.91 -5.54 2.50
C GLU A 43 8.18 -4.72 1.43
N PRO A 44 7.43 -3.66 1.80
CA PRO A 44 6.92 -2.71 0.82
C PRO A 44 8.07 -2.06 0.07
N ALA A 45 7.93 -1.95 -1.25
CA ALA A 45 8.90 -1.25 -2.07
C ALA A 45 8.92 0.26 -1.74
N THR A 46 10.12 0.82 -1.71
CA THR A 46 10.39 2.25 -1.71
C THR A 46 9.96 2.89 -3.03
N VAL A 47 9.85 4.21 -3.04
CA VAL A 47 9.47 4.93 -4.27
C VAL A 47 10.56 4.75 -5.33
N GLU A 48 11.83 4.70 -4.91
CA GLU A 48 13.00 4.47 -5.74
C GLU A 48 12.93 3.10 -6.43
N GLU A 49 12.70 2.02 -5.67
CA GLU A 49 12.52 0.68 -6.24
C GLU A 49 11.35 0.62 -7.23
N ILE A 50 10.23 1.30 -6.93
CA ILE A 50 9.10 1.36 -7.85
C ILE A 50 9.46 2.10 -9.15
N ARG A 51 10.25 3.17 -9.09
CA ARG A 51 10.72 3.87 -10.30
C ARG A 51 11.58 2.97 -11.17
N GLU A 52 12.47 2.18 -10.58
CA GLU A 52 13.31 1.22 -11.31
C GLU A 52 12.47 0.10 -11.93
N ILE A 53 11.55 -0.51 -11.18
CA ILE A 53 10.70 -1.61 -11.66
C ILE A 53 9.80 -1.19 -12.82
N PHE A 54 9.22 0.02 -12.75
CA PHE A 54 8.25 0.50 -13.72
C PHE A 54 8.83 1.49 -14.74
N ASN A 55 10.14 1.75 -14.70
CA ASN A 55 10.85 2.71 -15.54
C ASN A 55 10.18 4.11 -15.58
N PHE A 56 9.80 4.63 -14.41
CA PHE A 56 9.18 5.95 -14.28
C PHE A 56 10.24 7.03 -14.00
N ILE A 57 10.32 8.03 -14.89
CA ILE A 57 11.03 9.29 -14.64
C ILE A 57 10.06 10.25 -13.94
N LEU A 58 10.40 10.73 -12.76
CA LEU A 58 9.59 11.74 -12.07
C LEU A 58 9.73 13.09 -12.79
N TYR A 59 8.75 13.42 -13.61
CA TYR A 59 8.31 14.81 -13.75
C TYR A 59 7.10 14.97 -12.84
N LEU A 60 7.29 15.58 -11.68
CA LEU A 60 6.33 16.46 -11.00
C LEU A 60 6.86 16.78 -9.60
N SER A 61 7.52 17.92 -9.51
CA SER A 61 7.55 18.73 -8.31
C SER A 61 6.12 19.21 -8.05
N PHE A 62 5.58 18.86 -6.89
CA PHE A 62 4.53 19.64 -6.23
C PHE A 62 5.15 20.34 -5.03
#